data_AF-A0A8T2WKV0-F1
#
_entry.id   AF-A0A8T2WKV0-F1
#
_cell.length_a   1.000
_cell.length_b   1.000
_cell.length_c   1.000
_cell.angle_alpha   90.00
_cell.angle_beta   90.00
_cell.angle_gamma   90.00
#
_symmetry.space_group_name_H-M   'P 1'
#
loop_
_entity.id
_entity.type
_entity.pdbx_description
1 polymer ?
#
loop_
_entity_poly.entity_id
_entity_poly.type
_entity_poly.pdbx_seq_one_letter_code
_entity_poly.pdbx_strand_id
1 'polypeptide(L)'
;MRPKNMGMGFNDFKEASAKLPQLQGTETVSQRQSQTVGRMKDRRWMKGMKKQQQEKYITAEELLANKEEQGFEVFQKVIDMRGPQVRVLMNLENLNAEEKAKENDVPMSQLQHNVRLIVDLAELDVQKIDRDLRNVRETAISLQREKEKLETEAARQKKQLDNMEEIMGVVSHIEEQKSSGTLTLDSLAKYFTDDIKRKFADDYKLCNLQVIYG
;
A
#
# COMPACT_ATOMS: atom_id res chain seq x y z
N MET A 1 1.58 11.70 19.53
CA MET A 1 2.70 12.65 19.30
C MET A 1 3.95 11.84 18.99
N ARG A 2 4.48 11.87 17.76
CA ARG A 2 5.73 11.16 17.41
C ARG A 2 6.94 12.03 17.78
N PRO A 3 8.03 11.48 18.34
CA PRO A 3 9.24 12.26 18.62
C PRO A 3 9.88 12.78 17.34
N LYS A 4 10.29 14.05 17.34
CA LYS A 4 11.07 14.65 16.25
C LYS A 4 12.54 14.24 16.39
N ASN A 5 13.21 13.98 15.26
CA ASN A 5 14.63 13.63 15.06
C ASN A 5 15.03 12.14 15.11
N MET A 6 14.12 11.20 14.83
CA MET A 6 14.52 9.82 14.52
C MET A 6 14.86 9.70 13.03
N GLY A 7 16.14 9.85 12.72
CA GLY A 7 16.75 9.63 11.40
C GLY A 7 18.22 9.25 11.58
N MET A 8 18.88 8.82 10.49
CA MET A 8 20.27 8.31 10.41
C MET A 8 21.35 9.34 10.80
N GLY A 9 21.23 9.99 11.96
CA GLY A 9 22.11 11.07 12.42
C GLY A 9 21.70 11.62 13.79
N PHE A 10 21.26 10.74 14.69
CA PHE A 10 20.91 11.09 16.07
C PHE A 10 22.17 11.00 16.97
N ASN A 11 22.39 12.02 17.83
CA ASN A 11 23.54 12.21 18.73
C ASN A 11 24.91 12.50 18.07
N ASP A 12 25.09 13.71 17.51
CA ASP A 12 26.37 14.44 17.29
C ASP A 12 27.63 13.57 17.06
N PHE A 13 27.52 12.55 16.21
CA PHE A 13 28.62 11.64 15.94
C PHE A 13 29.60 12.32 14.98
N LYS A 14 30.80 12.63 15.47
CA LYS A 14 31.90 13.14 14.65
C LYS A 14 32.36 12.05 13.69
N GLU A 15 32.04 12.18 12.40
CA GLU A 15 32.60 11.35 11.35
C GLU A 15 34.14 11.47 11.34
N ALA A 16 34.82 10.34 11.58
CA ALA A 16 36.23 10.22 11.23
C ALA A 16 36.34 10.23 9.70
N SER A 17 37.06 11.20 9.14
CA SER A 17 37.36 11.32 7.72
C SER A 17 38.24 10.16 7.24
N ALA A 18 37.62 9.02 6.97
CA ALA A 18 38.23 7.91 6.26
C ALA A 18 38.46 8.32 4.81
N LYS A 19 39.74 8.47 4.44
CA LYS A 19 40.22 8.77 3.08
C LYS A 19 39.57 7.84 2.04
N LEU A 20 38.81 8.44 1.12
CA LEU A 20 38.53 7.85 -0.19
C LEU A 20 39.84 7.76 -0.99
N PRO A 21 40.13 6.66 -1.71
CA PRO A 21 41.25 6.59 -2.63
C PRO A 21 40.99 7.54 -3.80
N GLN A 22 41.78 8.61 -3.86
CA GLN A 22 41.77 9.58 -4.94
C GLN A 22 42.35 8.94 -6.20
N LEU A 23 41.53 8.88 -7.25
CA LEU A 23 41.94 8.58 -8.63
C LEU A 23 43.15 9.46 -9.01
N GLN A 24 44.29 8.83 -9.23
CA GLN A 24 45.49 9.51 -9.73
C GLN A 24 45.35 9.76 -11.23
N GLY A 25 44.95 10.98 -11.57
CA GLY A 25 45.28 11.56 -12.87
C GLY A 25 46.74 12.00 -12.85
N THR A 26 47.55 11.45 -13.75
CA THR A 26 48.95 11.86 -13.95
C THR A 26 49.11 12.58 -15.27
N GLU A 27 49.27 13.89 -15.18
CA GLU A 27 49.96 14.79 -16.11
C GLU A 27 50.82 15.68 -15.19
N THR A 28 52.12 15.97 -15.35
CA THR A 28 53.04 15.95 -16.49
C THR A 28 54.50 16.03 -15.96
N VAL A 29 55.42 15.41 -16.70
CA VAL A 29 56.81 15.84 -17.01
C VAL A 29 57.83 16.00 -15.86
N SER A 30 58.82 15.11 -15.80
CA SER A 30 60.20 15.37 -16.30
C SER A 30 61.18 14.34 -15.75
N GLN A 31 61.75 13.48 -16.61
CA GLN A 31 63.21 13.28 -16.67
C GLN A 31 63.60 12.42 -17.87
N ARG A 32 64.62 12.92 -18.56
CA ARG A 32 65.23 12.39 -19.77
C ARG A 32 66.01 11.13 -19.47
N GLN A 33 65.97 10.14 -20.37
CA GLN A 33 67.19 9.57 -20.94
C GLN A 33 66.92 8.86 -22.27
N SER A 34 67.89 9.03 -23.14
CA SER A 34 68.00 8.72 -24.56
C SER A 34 67.93 7.24 -24.91
N GLN A 35 67.36 6.92 -26.07
CA GLN A 35 68.07 6.18 -27.12
C GLN A 35 67.37 6.32 -28.48
N THR A 36 68.18 6.60 -29.48
CA THR A 36 67.87 6.71 -30.91
C THR A 36 67.64 5.31 -31.52
N VAL A 37 66.83 5.21 -32.57
CA VAL A 37 67.09 4.51 -33.87
C VAL A 37 65.78 4.37 -34.66
N GLY A 38 65.79 4.83 -35.93
CA GLY A 38 65.10 4.15 -37.04
C GLY A 38 63.63 4.47 -37.34
N ARG A 39 63.37 5.60 -37.99
CA ARG A 39 62.06 5.91 -38.62
C ARG A 39 61.97 5.22 -39.99
N MET A 40 61.36 4.04 -40.08
CA MET A 40 60.96 3.45 -41.37
C MET A 40 59.46 3.62 -41.56
N LYS A 41 59.09 4.57 -42.43
CA LYS A 41 57.70 4.92 -42.76
C LYS A 41 57.17 3.87 -43.73
N ASP A 42 56.28 3.03 -43.24
CA ASP A 42 55.67 1.93 -43.94
C ASP A 42 54.70 2.40 -45.04
N ARG A 43 55.14 2.39 -46.29
CA ARG A 43 54.36 2.77 -47.49
C ARG A 43 53.62 1.57 -48.09
N ARG A 44 52.87 0.84 -47.26
CA ARG A 44 52.13 -0.37 -47.67
C ARG A 44 50.77 -0.12 -48.37
N TRP A 45 50.34 1.13 -48.56
CA TRP A 45 49.04 1.46 -49.19
C TRP A 45 49.11 1.94 -50.66
N MET A 46 50.30 2.05 -51.26
CA MET A 46 50.46 2.52 -52.65
C MET A 46 50.69 1.39 -53.67
N LYS A 47 50.11 0.21 -53.47
CA LYS A 47 50.16 -0.88 -54.46
C LYS A 47 48.76 -1.39 -54.77
N GLY A 48 48.16 -0.86 -55.83
CA GLY A 48 46.89 -1.36 -56.34
C GLY A 48 46.13 -0.42 -57.27
N MET A 49 46.80 0.30 -58.18
CA MET A 49 46.07 0.94 -59.29
C MET A 49 45.65 -0.15 -60.29
N LYS A 50 44.45 -0.69 -60.14
CA LYS A 50 43.80 -1.51 -61.16
C LYS A 50 43.27 -0.58 -62.25
N LYS A 51 43.48 -1.00 -63.51
CA LYS A 51 43.06 -0.34 -64.75
C LYS A 51 41.60 0.11 -64.67
N GLN A 52 41.34 1.39 -64.98
CA GLN A 52 40.00 1.92 -65.22
C GLN A 52 39.34 1.07 -66.31
N GLN A 53 38.28 0.33 -65.95
CA GLN A 53 37.38 -0.25 -66.94
C GLN A 53 36.47 0.88 -67.43
N GLN A 54 36.25 0.94 -68.75
CA GLN A 54 35.44 1.97 -69.39
C GLN A 54 34.04 1.99 -68.77
N GLU A 55 33.61 3.15 -68.27
CA GLU A 55 32.27 3.37 -67.77
C GLU A 55 31.28 3.30 -68.95
N LYS A 56 30.46 2.25 -68.98
CA LYS A 56 29.27 2.21 -69.84
C LYS A 56 28.16 2.94 -69.09
N TYR A 57 27.77 4.12 -69.58
CA TYR A 57 26.66 4.87 -69.02
C TYR A 57 25.34 4.18 -69.36
N ILE A 58 24.52 3.95 -68.33
CA ILE A 58 23.15 3.43 -68.44
C ILE A 58 22.20 4.60 -68.11
N THR A 59 21.13 4.74 -68.88
CA THR A 59 20.13 5.80 -68.67
C THR A 59 19.23 5.46 -67.47
N ALA A 60 18.77 6.47 -66.74
CA ALA A 60 17.97 6.30 -65.52
C ALA A 60 16.70 5.44 -65.71
N GLU A 61 16.07 5.49 -66.88
CA GLU A 61 14.90 4.67 -67.23
C GLU A 61 15.24 3.18 -67.37
N GLU A 62 16.40 2.84 -67.94
CA GLU A 62 16.86 1.45 -68.06
C GLU A 62 17.15 0.83 -66.68
N LEU A 63 17.66 1.62 -65.73
CA LEU A 63 17.89 1.18 -64.34
C LEU A 63 16.59 0.96 -63.56
N LEU A 64 15.52 1.69 -63.90
CA LEU A 64 14.22 1.56 -63.24
C LEU A 64 13.43 0.39 -63.79
N ALA A 65 13.42 0.17 -65.11
CA ALA A 65 12.75 -0.96 -65.74
C ALA A 65 13.33 -2.32 -65.29
N ASN A 66 14.67 -2.40 -65.19
CA ASN A 66 15.35 -3.60 -64.70
C ASN A 66 15.11 -3.85 -63.19
N LYS A 67 14.77 -2.79 -62.43
CA LYS A 67 14.39 -2.85 -61.01
C LYS A 67 12.94 -3.31 -60.79
N GLU A 68 12.08 -3.19 -61.79
CA GLU A 68 10.67 -3.58 -61.70
C GLU A 68 10.45 -5.05 -62.09
N GLU A 69 11.20 -5.57 -63.08
CA GLU A 69 11.14 -7.00 -63.47
C GLU A 69 11.82 -7.95 -62.47
N GLN A 70 12.86 -7.47 -61.78
CA GLN A 70 13.53 -8.18 -60.69
C GLN A 70 12.98 -7.63 -59.38
N GLY A 71 11.93 -8.28 -58.85
CA GLY A 71 11.36 -7.94 -57.54
C GLY A 71 12.44 -7.64 -56.52
N PHE A 72 12.20 -6.64 -55.66
CA PHE A 72 13.14 -6.00 -54.72
C PHE A 72 13.83 -7.00 -53.77
N GLU A 73 14.71 -7.83 -54.30
CA GLU A 73 15.62 -8.68 -53.55
C GLU A 73 16.88 -7.85 -53.39
N VAL A 74 16.81 -6.91 -52.45
CA VAL A 74 18.00 -6.20 -52.00
C VAL A 74 18.86 -7.24 -51.28
N PHE A 75 19.72 -7.91 -52.03
CA PHE A 75 20.85 -8.70 -51.55
C PHE A 75 21.90 -7.76 -50.91
N GLN A 76 21.48 -6.90 -49.97
CA GLN A 76 22.40 -6.13 -49.17
C GLN A 76 23.08 -7.12 -48.23
N LYS A 77 24.25 -7.56 -48.64
CA LYS A 77 25.14 -8.44 -47.90
C LYS A 77 25.56 -7.73 -46.61
N VAL A 78 24.82 -7.92 -45.52
CA VAL A 78 25.14 -7.37 -44.20
C VAL A 78 26.08 -8.33 -43.49
N ILE A 79 27.23 -7.82 -43.05
CA ILE A 79 28.21 -8.61 -42.30
C ILE A 79 27.98 -8.35 -40.81
N ASP A 80 27.49 -9.36 -40.10
CA ASP A 80 27.29 -9.35 -38.66
C ASP A 80 28.57 -9.81 -37.94
N MET A 81 29.14 -8.93 -37.13
CA MET A 81 30.40 -9.12 -36.40
C MET A 81 30.19 -9.26 -34.89
N ARG A 82 28.94 -9.33 -34.40
CA ARG A 82 28.63 -9.34 -32.96
C ARG A 82 28.96 -10.66 -32.25
N GLY A 83 29.19 -11.74 -33.00
CA GLY A 83 29.55 -13.05 -32.46
C GLY A 83 31.05 -13.39 -32.59
N PRO A 84 31.51 -14.51 -32.00
CA PRO A 84 32.89 -15.00 -32.13
C PRO A 84 33.30 -15.30 -33.58
N GLN A 85 32.31 -15.56 -34.44
CA GLN A 85 32.50 -15.80 -35.86
C GLN A 85 31.70 -14.78 -36.67
N VAL A 86 32.31 -14.34 -37.77
CA VAL A 86 31.73 -13.38 -38.72
C VAL A 86 30.63 -14.07 -39.53
N ARG A 87 29.42 -13.50 -39.53
CA ARG A 87 28.28 -14.03 -40.29
C ARG A 87 27.91 -13.07 -41.41
N VAL A 88 27.60 -13.63 -42.57
CA VAL A 88 27.09 -12.88 -43.71
C VAL A 88 25.59 -13.13 -43.80
N LEU A 89 24.80 -12.10 -43.56
CA LEU A 89 23.35 -12.16 -43.58
C LEU A 89 22.86 -11.53 -44.89
N MET A 90 22.08 -12.31 -45.63
CA MET A 90 21.43 -11.87 -46.87
C MET A 90 20.00 -11.40 -46.61
N ASN A 91 19.36 -11.92 -45.55
CA ASN A 91 18.02 -11.56 -45.10
C ASN A 91 18.07 -11.11 -43.63
N LEU A 92 17.38 -10.02 -43.29
CA LEU A 92 17.44 -9.38 -41.97
C LEU A 92 16.42 -9.93 -40.95
N GLU A 93 15.55 -10.86 -41.35
CA GLU A 93 14.41 -11.34 -40.55
C GLU A 93 14.83 -12.03 -39.24
N ASN A 94 15.98 -12.71 -39.24
CA ASN A 94 16.43 -13.53 -38.11
C ASN A 94 17.61 -12.93 -37.34
N LEU A 95 17.92 -11.64 -37.56
CA LEU A 95 19.09 -10.96 -37.00
C LEU A 95 19.15 -11.00 -35.46
N ASN A 96 17.99 -11.05 -34.80
CA ASN A 96 17.85 -10.98 -33.35
C ASN A 96 17.32 -12.28 -32.71
N ALA A 97 17.17 -13.36 -33.49
CA ALA A 97 16.57 -14.60 -33.02
C ALA A 97 17.40 -15.28 -31.92
N GLU A 98 18.74 -15.18 -31.99
CA GLU A 98 19.65 -15.77 -31.01
C GLU A 98 19.64 -15.02 -29.67
N GLU A 99 19.45 -13.71 -29.68
CA GLU A 99 19.34 -12.88 -28.47
C GLU A 99 17.96 -13.05 -27.82
N LYS A 100 16.88 -13.12 -28.63
CA LYS A 100 15.55 -13.51 -28.15
C LYS A 100 15.52 -14.92 -27.58
N ALA A 101 16.29 -15.86 -28.13
CA ALA A 101 16.40 -17.21 -27.59
C ALA A 101 17.13 -17.25 -26.24
N LYS A 102 18.11 -16.36 -26.02
CA LYS A 102 18.82 -16.19 -24.74
C LYS A 102 17.99 -15.43 -23.69
N GLU A 103 17.12 -14.51 -24.09
CA GLU A 103 16.16 -13.84 -23.21
C GLU A 103 15.13 -14.80 -22.59
N ASN A 104 14.92 -15.98 -23.17
CA ASN A 104 14.06 -17.01 -22.60
C ASN A 104 14.71 -17.75 -21.41
N ASP A 105 15.99 -17.52 -21.12
CA ASP A 105 16.59 -17.96 -19.85
C ASP A 105 16.25 -16.92 -18.79
N VAL A 106 15.31 -17.27 -17.90
CA VAL A 106 14.51 -16.39 -17.03
C VAL A 106 15.27 -15.13 -16.58
N PRO A 107 14.96 -13.95 -17.15
CA PRO A 107 15.63 -12.71 -16.79
C PRO A 107 15.39 -12.40 -15.31
N MET A 108 16.49 -12.29 -14.54
CA MET A 108 16.52 -11.80 -13.15
C MET A 108 15.71 -12.60 -12.12
N SER A 109 16.08 -13.87 -11.90
CA SER A 109 15.49 -14.75 -10.87
C SER A 109 15.46 -14.14 -9.45
N GLN A 110 16.49 -13.39 -9.06
CA GLN A 110 16.55 -12.73 -7.75
C GLN A 110 15.52 -11.61 -7.61
N LEU A 111 15.28 -10.83 -8.67
CA LEU A 111 14.26 -9.78 -8.65
C LEU A 111 12.86 -10.38 -8.54
N GLN A 112 12.59 -11.47 -9.26
CA GLN A 112 11.31 -12.18 -9.17
C GLN A 112 11.06 -12.72 -7.76
N HIS A 113 12.09 -13.26 -7.09
CA HIS A 113 11.99 -13.68 -5.70
C HIS A 113 11.68 -12.50 -4.77
N ASN A 114 12.39 -11.38 -4.90
CA ASN A 114 12.13 -10.19 -4.09
C ASN A 114 10.72 -9.63 -4.29
N VAL A 115 10.24 -9.58 -5.53
CA VAL A 115 8.87 -9.16 -5.85
C VAL A 115 7.86 -10.12 -5.22
N ARG A 116 8.10 -11.43 -5.31
CA ARG A 116 7.26 -12.44 -4.66
C ARG A 116 7.20 -12.25 -3.15
N LEU A 117 8.33 -12.03 -2.47
CA LEU A 117 8.35 -11.74 -1.04
C LEU A 117 7.50 -10.51 -0.68
N ILE A 118 7.59 -9.44 -1.47
CA ILE A 118 6.77 -8.22 -1.24
C ILE A 118 5.29 -8.53 -1.41
N VAL A 119 4.93 -9.30 -2.44
CA VAL A 119 3.54 -9.72 -2.68
C VAL A 119 3.03 -10.59 -1.53
N ASP A 120 3.82 -11.58 -1.09
CA ASP A 120 3.45 -12.48 0.00
C ASP A 120 3.24 -11.69 1.31
N LEU A 121 4.11 -10.72 1.61
CA LEU A 121 3.96 -9.84 2.77
C LEU A 121 2.69 -8.98 2.67
N ALA A 122 2.43 -8.39 1.51
CA ALA A 122 1.22 -7.60 1.28
C ALA A 122 -0.05 -8.45 1.37
N GLU A 123 -0.03 -9.69 0.88
CA GLU A 123 -1.13 -10.62 0.99
C GLU A 123 -1.41 -10.98 2.46
N LEU A 124 -0.37 -11.28 3.24
CA LEU A 124 -0.51 -11.55 4.66
C LEU A 124 -1.08 -10.35 5.42
N ASP A 125 -0.66 -9.13 5.07
CA ASP A 125 -1.19 -7.90 5.65
C ASP A 125 -2.68 -7.71 5.32
N VAL A 126 -3.08 -7.92 4.06
CA VAL A 126 -4.50 -7.87 3.65
C VAL A 126 -5.33 -8.90 4.41
N GLN A 127 -4.84 -10.14 4.52
CA GLN A 127 -5.52 -11.19 5.28
C GLN A 127 -5.62 -10.86 6.78
N LYS A 128 -4.60 -10.23 7.35
CA LYS A 128 -4.61 -9.76 8.74
C LYS A 128 -5.65 -8.66 8.92
N ILE A 129 -5.65 -7.64 8.05
CA ILE A 129 -6.59 -6.53 8.10
C ILE A 129 -8.03 -7.04 7.96
N ASP A 130 -8.30 -7.98 7.05
CA ASP A 130 -9.65 -8.54 6.89
C ASP A 130 -10.13 -9.27 8.15
N ARG A 131 -9.26 -10.08 8.79
CA ARG A 131 -9.57 -10.73 10.07
C ARG A 131 -9.82 -9.70 11.18
N ASP A 132 -8.95 -8.71 11.31
CA ASP A 132 -9.08 -7.66 12.32
C ASP A 132 -10.40 -6.88 12.11
N LEU A 133 -10.75 -6.59 10.86
CA LEU A 133 -11.97 -5.88 10.51
C LEU A 133 -13.23 -6.72 10.77
N ARG A 134 -13.21 -8.04 10.55
CA ARG A 134 -14.32 -8.93 10.97
C ARG A 134 -14.50 -8.94 12.47
N ASN A 135 -13.40 -9.09 13.23
CA ASN A 135 -13.44 -9.07 14.70
C ASN A 135 -13.99 -7.74 15.23
N VAL A 136 -13.55 -6.61 14.66
CA VAL A 136 -14.04 -5.28 15.05
C VAL A 136 -15.52 -5.11 14.72
N ARG A 137 -16.01 -5.66 13.60
CA ARG A 137 -17.45 -5.63 13.27
C ARG A 137 -18.26 -6.45 14.26
N GLU A 138 -17.79 -7.64 14.62
CA GLU A 138 -18.47 -8.50 15.59
C GLU A 138 -18.55 -7.85 16.98
N THR A 139 -17.43 -7.25 17.45
CA THR A 139 -17.41 -6.53 18.72
C THR A 139 -18.31 -5.29 18.69
N ALA A 140 -18.31 -4.53 17.58
CA ALA A 140 -19.19 -3.39 17.42
C ALA A 140 -20.67 -3.79 17.49
N ILE A 141 -21.06 -4.88 16.83
CA ILE A 141 -22.43 -5.39 16.89
C ILE A 141 -22.77 -5.87 18.32
N SER A 142 -21.85 -6.56 19.00
CA SER A 142 -22.05 -6.99 20.39
C SER A 142 -22.28 -5.81 21.33
N LEU A 143 -21.42 -4.78 21.23
CA LEU A 143 -21.51 -3.56 22.02
C LEU A 143 -22.81 -2.79 21.73
N GLN A 144 -23.27 -2.78 20.48
CA GLN A 144 -24.54 -2.15 20.12
C GLN A 144 -25.73 -2.84 20.80
N ARG A 145 -25.75 -4.18 20.83
CA ARG A 145 -26.80 -4.92 21.55
C ARG A 145 -26.74 -4.69 23.06
N GLU A 146 -25.54 -4.62 23.63
CA GLU A 146 -25.37 -4.33 25.05
C GLU A 146 -25.83 -2.91 25.38
N LYS A 147 -25.51 -1.94 24.54
CA LYS A 147 -25.99 -0.56 24.64
C LYS A 147 -27.51 -0.51 24.64
N GLU A 148 -28.16 -1.15 23.66
CA GLU A 148 -29.64 -1.20 23.58
C GLU A 148 -30.25 -1.84 24.83
N LYS A 149 -29.67 -2.94 25.32
CA LYS A 149 -30.09 -3.57 26.57
C LYS A 149 -29.97 -2.62 27.76
N LEU A 150 -28.84 -1.94 27.91
CA LEU A 150 -28.62 -0.98 28.98
C LEU A 150 -29.56 0.23 28.88
N GLU A 151 -29.85 0.72 27.68
CA GLU A 151 -30.83 1.80 27.46
C GLU A 151 -32.24 1.39 27.89
N THR A 152 -32.67 0.16 27.54
CA THR A 152 -33.98 -0.35 27.98
C THR A 152 -34.06 -0.50 29.50
N GLU A 153 -32.99 -0.98 30.13
CA GLU A 153 -32.93 -1.15 31.58
C GLU A 153 -32.89 0.20 32.31
N ALA A 154 -32.12 1.17 31.79
CA ALA A 154 -32.07 2.52 32.33
C ALA A 154 -33.44 3.22 32.20
N ALA A 155 -34.14 3.06 31.08
CA ALA A 155 -35.49 3.57 30.91
C ALA A 155 -36.48 2.93 31.89
N ARG A 156 -36.37 1.61 32.11
CA ARG A 156 -37.17 0.88 33.11
C ARG A 156 -36.92 1.41 34.52
N GLN A 157 -35.66 1.54 34.91
CA GLN A 157 -35.26 2.05 36.23
C GLN A 157 -35.69 3.50 36.43
N LYS A 158 -35.53 4.36 35.42
CA LYS A 158 -36.01 5.74 35.48
C LYS A 158 -37.52 5.80 35.74
N LYS A 159 -38.31 5.02 35.01
CA LYS A 159 -39.75 4.95 35.24
C LYS A 159 -40.08 4.49 36.67
N GLN A 160 -39.33 3.53 37.21
CA GLN A 160 -39.51 3.10 38.60
C GLN A 160 -39.17 4.21 39.60
N LEU A 161 -38.11 4.98 39.36
CA LEU A 161 -37.76 6.12 40.21
C LEU A 161 -38.81 7.23 40.15
N ASP A 162 -39.28 7.58 38.96
CA ASP A 162 -40.34 8.58 38.77
C ASP A 162 -41.63 8.15 39.51
N ASN A 163 -41.99 6.86 39.42
CA ASN A 163 -43.10 6.29 40.18
C ASN A 163 -42.89 6.36 41.70
N MET A 164 -41.68 6.01 42.19
CA MET A 164 -41.35 6.09 43.62
C MET A 164 -41.35 7.52 44.13
N GLU A 165 -40.93 8.49 43.32
CA GLU A 165 -41.00 9.93 43.63
C GLU A 165 -42.46 10.39 43.80
N GLU A 166 -43.36 9.97 42.90
CA GLU A 166 -44.79 10.29 43.03
C GLU A 166 -45.40 9.65 44.29
N ILE A 167 -45.08 8.38 44.59
CA ILE A 167 -45.52 7.71 45.83
C ILE A 167 -45.00 8.46 47.06
N MET A 168 -43.72 8.83 47.10
CA MET A 168 -43.17 9.63 48.20
C MET A 168 -43.89 10.97 48.32
N GLY A 169 -44.21 11.64 47.21
CA GLY A 169 -45.00 12.87 47.22
C GLY A 169 -46.37 12.70 47.86
N VAL A 170 -47.09 11.62 47.54
CA VAL A 170 -48.38 11.28 48.18
C VAL A 170 -48.20 11.02 49.68
N VAL A 171 -47.17 10.28 50.08
CA VAL A 171 -46.89 9.98 51.49
C VAL A 171 -46.54 11.25 52.28
N SER A 172 -45.70 12.13 51.72
CA SER A 172 -45.38 13.44 52.31
C SER A 172 -46.64 14.29 52.48
N HIS A 173 -47.54 14.28 51.49
CA HIS A 173 -48.81 15.00 51.62
C HIS A 173 -49.68 14.45 52.75
N ILE A 174 -49.73 13.11 52.92
CA ILE A 174 -50.42 12.48 54.06
C ILE A 174 -49.78 12.92 55.39
N GLU A 175 -48.46 12.98 55.46
CA GLU A 175 -47.73 13.41 56.66
C GLU A 175 -48.00 14.88 57.02
N GLU A 176 -48.09 15.77 56.03
CA GLU A 176 -48.48 17.17 56.22
C GLU A 176 -49.91 17.29 56.75
N GLN A 177 -50.86 16.55 56.16
CA GLN A 177 -52.27 16.53 56.61
C GLN A 177 -52.41 15.94 58.02
N LYS A 178 -51.60 14.93 58.36
CA LYS A 178 -51.52 14.37 59.70
C LYS A 178 -51.02 15.42 60.71
N SER A 179 -49.95 16.13 60.37
CA SER A 179 -49.35 17.18 61.22
C SER A 179 -50.29 18.37 61.41
N SER A 180 -51.11 18.66 60.39
CA SER A 180 -52.11 19.74 60.41
C SER A 180 -53.42 19.33 61.10
N GLY A 181 -53.57 18.05 61.48
CA GLY A 181 -54.77 17.52 62.13
C GLY A 181 -56.00 17.41 61.22
N THR A 182 -55.84 17.61 59.91
CA THR A 182 -56.90 17.59 58.90
C THR A 182 -57.07 16.21 58.24
N LEU A 183 -56.19 15.25 58.56
CA LEU A 183 -56.28 13.90 58.04
C LEU A 183 -57.51 13.16 58.58
N THR A 184 -58.37 12.69 57.67
CA THR A 184 -59.53 11.83 58.00
C THR A 184 -59.26 10.40 57.57
N LEU A 185 -59.92 9.43 58.22
CA LEU A 185 -59.79 8.02 57.85
C LEU A 185 -60.27 7.75 56.41
N ASP A 186 -61.33 8.44 55.99
CA ASP A 186 -61.87 8.35 54.62
C ASP A 186 -60.89 8.92 53.57
N SER A 187 -60.25 10.05 53.85
CA SER A 187 -59.23 10.60 52.93
C SER A 187 -58.00 9.71 52.87
N LEU A 188 -57.57 9.15 54.01
CA LEU A 188 -56.47 8.19 54.06
C LEU A 188 -56.77 6.93 53.24
N ALA A 189 -57.98 6.37 53.39
CA ALA A 189 -58.41 5.20 52.63
C ALA A 189 -58.36 5.48 51.11
N LYS A 190 -58.82 6.66 50.68
CA LYS A 190 -58.77 7.09 49.26
C LYS A 190 -57.35 7.18 48.72
N TYR A 191 -56.40 7.79 49.43
CA TYR A 191 -55.01 7.87 48.97
C TYR A 191 -54.39 6.48 48.76
N PHE A 192 -54.64 5.54 49.68
CA PHE A 192 -54.13 4.18 49.55
C PHE A 192 -54.80 3.40 48.41
N THR A 193 -56.12 3.50 48.22
CA THR A 193 -56.83 2.75 47.18
C THR A 193 -56.66 3.35 45.79
N ASP A 194 -56.85 4.66 45.64
CA ASP A 194 -56.95 5.31 44.33
C ASP A 194 -55.61 5.82 43.80
N ASP A 195 -54.72 6.31 44.67
CA ASP A 195 -53.45 6.90 44.27
C ASP A 195 -52.31 5.89 44.33
N ILE A 196 -52.18 5.11 45.41
CA ILE A 196 -51.05 4.17 45.54
C ILE A 196 -51.37 2.82 44.89
N LYS A 197 -52.44 2.14 45.32
CA LYS A 197 -52.72 0.75 44.90
C LYS A 197 -53.19 0.65 43.44
N ARG A 198 -53.95 1.63 42.94
CA ARG A 198 -54.49 1.61 41.57
C ARG A 198 -53.49 2.14 40.53
N LYS A 199 -52.78 3.24 40.80
CA LYS A 199 -51.81 3.81 39.84
C LYS A 199 -50.48 3.08 39.82
N PHE A 200 -50.03 2.56 40.98
CA PHE A 200 -48.72 1.91 41.13
C PHE A 200 -48.85 0.45 41.56
N ALA A 201 -49.76 -0.31 40.95
CA ALA A 201 -50.04 -1.69 41.37
C ALA A 201 -48.81 -2.62 41.36
N ASP A 202 -47.91 -2.43 40.39
CA ASP A 202 -46.71 -3.26 40.23
C ASP A 202 -45.63 -2.87 41.25
N ASP A 203 -45.40 -1.57 41.46
CA ASP A 203 -44.45 -1.09 42.48
C ASP A 203 -44.98 -1.34 43.90
N TYR A 204 -46.30 -1.26 44.10
CA TYR A 204 -46.97 -1.61 45.36
C TYR A 204 -46.80 -3.10 45.73
N LYS A 205 -46.79 -3.99 44.73
CA LYS A 205 -46.43 -5.41 44.90
C LYS A 205 -44.95 -5.58 45.19
N LEU A 206 -44.10 -4.89 44.43
CA LEU A 206 -42.64 -5.02 44.52
C LEU A 206 -42.09 -4.53 45.87
N CYS A 207 -42.65 -3.46 46.41
CA CYS A 207 -42.28 -2.90 47.71
C CYS A 207 -42.85 -3.68 48.91
N ASN A 208 -43.52 -4.83 48.70
CA ASN A 208 -44.19 -5.61 49.75
C ASN A 208 -45.11 -4.77 50.65
N LEU A 209 -45.65 -3.65 50.15
CA LEU A 209 -46.57 -2.78 50.88
C LEU A 209 -47.94 -3.44 51.15
N GLN A 210 -48.14 -4.64 50.60
CA GLN A 210 -49.27 -5.52 50.91
C GLN A 210 -49.17 -6.16 52.29
N VAL A 211 -47.97 -6.26 52.85
CA VAL A 211 -47.72 -6.99 54.09
C VAL A 211 -47.81 -6.02 55.26
N ILE A 212 -49.04 -5.68 55.65
CA ILE A 212 -49.31 -5.32 57.03
C ILE A 212 -49.39 -6.66 57.77
N TYR A 213 -48.29 -7.09 58.40
CA TYR A 213 -48.35 -8.14 59.41
C TYR A 213 -49.23 -7.62 60.55
N GLY A 214 -50.45 -8.15 60.62
CA GLY A 214 -51.30 -8.08 61.81
C GLY A 214 -50.88 -9.10 62.85
#